data_AF-A0A1B9G9I1-F1
#
_entry.id   AF-A0A1B9G9I1-F1
#
_cell.length_a   1.000
_cell.length_b   1.000
_cell.length_c   1.000
_cell.angle_alpha   90.00
_cell.angle_beta   90.00
_cell.angle_gamma   90.00
#
_symmetry.space_group_name_H-M   'P 1'
#
loop_
_entity.id
_entity.type
_entity.pdbx_description
1 polymer ?
#
loop_
_entity_poly.entity_id
_entity_poly.type
_entity_poly.pdbx_seq_one_letter_code
_entity_poly.pdbx_strand_id
1 'polypeptide(L)'
;MAVSFVGRPMWPRLLLIGCRLWVYIVSVGCLIMPLAVWVMIFIQNTQTFANTMDHYLGNDQRVYDRFDGDPNAGYVGNTNIPKHLGGPVFAAIFDVAMWLFILLALCSDLFWRFPLCRAFLESCWADGLYEDRKYMDIEFYFLTANAFLKLFIVAATGAQTFTGIKPNQPDPKIDTPLFCLYATLCLAISIPFTIIALFYILGDLKRLEYKNELKAAEEAAKAKAKAKAKAKAKAAEK
;
A
#
# COMPACT_ATOMS: atom_id res chain seq x y z
N MET A 1 -25.11 26.74 -9.81
CA MET A 1 -26.13 26.08 -8.97
C MET A 1 -25.73 26.25 -7.52
N ALA A 2 -26.46 27.07 -6.75
CA ALA A 2 -26.25 27.17 -5.31
C ALA A 2 -26.64 25.82 -4.67
N VAL A 3 -25.63 25.04 -4.29
CA VAL A 3 -25.85 23.76 -3.62
C VAL A 3 -26.30 24.11 -2.21
N SER A 4 -27.58 23.90 -1.88
CA SER A 4 -28.04 24.12 -0.50
C SER A 4 -27.24 23.18 0.41
N PHE A 5 -26.36 23.78 1.21
CA PHE A 5 -25.48 23.06 2.12
C PHE A 5 -26.27 22.41 3.26
N VAL A 6 -27.48 22.92 3.52
CA VAL A 6 -28.35 22.52 4.63
C VAL A 6 -29.52 21.69 4.09
N GLY A 7 -29.73 20.49 4.63
CA GLY A 7 -30.84 19.59 4.31
C GLY A 7 -30.56 18.11 4.60
N ARG A 8 -31.53 17.21 4.33
CA ARG A 8 -31.40 15.74 4.47
C ARG A 8 -30.12 15.12 3.84
N PRO A 9 -29.54 15.64 2.72
CA PRO A 9 -28.30 15.09 2.18
C PRO A 9 -27.00 15.62 2.85
N MET A 10 -27.08 16.52 3.84
CA MET A 10 -25.91 17.15 4.45
C MET A 10 -25.02 16.14 5.20
N TRP A 11 -25.60 15.35 6.11
CA TRP A 11 -24.86 14.40 6.94
C TRP A 11 -24.14 13.31 6.14
N PRO A 12 -24.77 12.65 5.14
CA PRO A 12 -24.06 11.72 4.27
C PRO A 12 -22.89 12.35 3.50
N ARG A 13 -23.02 13.61 3.07
CA ARG A 13 -21.95 14.33 2.37
C ARG A 13 -20.79 14.68 3.29
N LEU A 14 -21.07 15.16 4.50
CA LEU A 14 -20.05 15.43 5.51
C LEU A 14 -19.31 14.15 5.91
N LEU A 15 -20.02 13.04 6.09
CA LEU A 15 -19.42 11.74 6.35
C LEU A 15 -18.48 11.32 5.22
N LEU A 16 -18.90 11.45 3.96
CA LEU A 16 -18.05 11.13 2.81
C LEU A 16 -16.81 12.02 2.71
N ILE A 17 -16.92 13.32 3.04
CA ILE A 17 -15.76 14.21 3.13
C ILE A 17 -14.82 13.73 4.24
N GLY A 18 -15.37 13.37 5.41
CA GLY A 18 -14.61 12.78 6.50
C GLY A 18 -13.89 11.49 6.10
N CYS A 19 -14.56 10.57 5.42
CA CYS A 19 -13.95 9.34 4.91
C CYS A 19 -12.81 9.63 3.92
N ARG A 20 -12.99 10.60 3.01
CA ARG A 20 -11.94 10.99 2.07
C ARG A 20 -10.73 11.59 2.80
N LEU A 21 -10.96 12.51 3.74
CA LEU A 21 -9.90 13.10 4.56
C LEU A 21 -9.17 12.04 5.39
N TRP A 22 -9.90 11.08 5.96
CA TRP A 22 -9.32 9.95 6.67
C TRP A 22 -8.35 9.16 5.78
N VAL A 23 -8.79 8.77 4.57
CA VAL A 23 -7.92 8.03 3.65
C VAL A 23 -6.71 8.87 3.25
N TYR A 24 -6.90 10.14 2.87
CA TYR A 24 -5.80 10.98 2.36
C TYR A 24 -4.77 11.38 3.41
N ILE A 25 -5.20 11.62 4.66
CA ILE A 25 -4.32 12.15 5.69
C ILE A 25 -3.88 11.02 6.62
N VAL A 26 -4.85 10.31 7.19
CA VAL A 26 -4.58 9.33 8.25
C VAL A 26 -4.04 8.03 7.63
N SER A 27 -4.76 7.40 6.69
CA SER A 27 -4.29 6.13 6.13
C SER A 27 -2.95 6.27 5.42
N VAL A 28 -2.82 7.30 4.56
CA VAL A 28 -1.55 7.59 3.88
C VAL A 28 -0.45 7.92 4.87
N GLY A 29 -0.70 8.78 5.87
CA GLY A 29 0.28 9.09 6.92
C GLY A 29 0.73 7.86 7.70
N CYS A 30 -0.20 6.97 8.05
CA CYS A 30 0.08 5.70 8.72
C CYS A 30 0.87 4.70 7.87
N LEU A 31 0.93 4.87 6.55
CA LEU A 31 1.77 4.07 5.65
C LEU A 31 3.14 4.72 5.39
N ILE A 32 3.20 6.06 5.37
CA ILE A 32 4.47 6.80 5.27
C ILE A 32 5.36 6.53 6.49
N MET A 33 4.78 6.39 7.69
CA MET A 33 5.54 6.09 8.91
C MET A 33 6.33 4.76 8.82
N PRO A 34 5.71 3.60 8.54
CA PRO A 34 6.43 2.36 8.24
C PRO A 34 7.46 2.52 7.12
N LEU A 35 7.16 3.27 6.06
CA LEU A 35 8.12 3.46 4.97
C LEU A 35 9.41 4.13 5.48
N ALA A 36 9.28 5.20 6.26
CA ALA A 36 10.42 5.87 6.87
C ALA A 36 11.18 4.95 7.83
N VAL A 37 10.46 4.16 8.62
CA VAL A 37 11.04 3.16 9.53
C VAL A 37 11.86 2.12 8.77
N TRP A 38 11.36 1.55 7.68
CA TRP A 38 12.11 0.58 6.88
C TRP A 38 13.35 1.19 6.21
N VAL A 39 13.31 2.47 5.84
CA VAL A 39 14.52 3.18 5.38
C VAL A 39 15.54 3.32 6.52
N MET A 40 15.09 3.63 7.73
CA MET A 40 15.97 3.71 8.91
C MET A 40 16.59 2.35 9.26
N ILE A 41 15.79 1.28 9.24
CA ILE A 41 16.24 -0.11 9.46
C ILE A 41 17.32 -0.47 8.44
N PHE A 42 17.09 -0.20 7.15
CA PHE A 42 18.07 -0.48 6.11
C PHE A 42 19.42 0.23 6.36
N ILE A 43 19.38 1.51 6.74
CA ILE A 43 20.58 2.28 7.09
C ILE A 43 21.28 1.66 8.31
N GLN A 44 20.54 1.31 9.37
CA GLN A 44 21.10 0.71 10.57
C GLN A 44 21.68 -0.69 10.34
N ASN A 45 21.03 -1.51 9.53
CA ASN A 45 21.52 -2.82 9.13
C ASN A 45 22.82 -2.69 8.34
N THR A 46 22.85 -1.74 7.38
CA THR A 46 24.05 -1.47 6.58
C THR A 46 25.20 -0.94 7.43
N GLN A 47 24.94 -0.01 8.36
CA GLN A 47 25.95 0.49 9.30
C GLN A 47 26.44 -0.60 10.25
N THR A 48 25.55 -1.43 10.76
CA THR A 48 25.91 -2.56 11.63
C THR A 48 26.80 -3.56 10.89
N PHE A 49 26.47 -3.86 9.63
CA PHE A 49 27.30 -4.69 8.77
C PHE A 49 28.68 -4.05 8.54
N ALA A 50 28.72 -2.76 8.20
CA ALA A 50 29.97 -2.02 8.01
C ALA A 50 30.85 -2.04 9.25
N ASN A 51 30.29 -1.73 10.43
CA ASN A 51 31.03 -1.68 11.69
C ASN A 51 31.48 -3.06 12.18
N THR A 52 30.74 -4.11 11.86
CA THR A 52 31.05 -5.47 12.31
C THR A 52 32.00 -6.17 11.33
N MET A 53 31.82 -5.98 10.03
CA MET A 53 32.53 -6.75 9.01
C MET A 53 33.51 -5.91 8.18
N ASP A 54 33.70 -4.62 8.46
CA ASP A 54 34.57 -3.69 7.70
C ASP A 54 34.28 -3.72 6.19
N HIS A 55 33.00 -3.80 5.83
CA HIS A 55 32.53 -3.97 4.44
C HIS A 55 33.03 -5.25 3.74
N TYR A 56 33.55 -6.22 4.48
CA TYR A 56 34.09 -7.45 3.92
C TYR A 56 32.99 -8.36 3.37
N LEU A 57 32.94 -8.45 2.04
CA LEU A 57 32.06 -9.34 1.28
C LEU A 57 32.83 -10.52 0.66
N GLY A 58 34.12 -10.68 1.01
CA GLY A 58 35.03 -11.65 0.43
C GLY A 58 34.99 -13.03 1.08
N ASN A 59 35.86 -13.92 0.60
CA ASN A 59 35.89 -15.33 0.99
C ASN A 59 37.12 -15.72 1.84
N ASP A 60 37.50 -14.89 2.82
CA ASP A 60 38.66 -15.19 3.70
C ASP A 60 38.18 -15.72 5.06
N GLN A 61 38.41 -17.01 5.31
CA GLN A 61 38.11 -17.69 6.58
C GLN A 61 38.74 -16.98 7.78
N ARG A 62 39.94 -16.40 7.62
CA ARG A 62 40.67 -15.74 8.71
C ARG A 62 40.00 -14.47 9.21
N VAL A 63 39.12 -13.88 8.41
CA VAL A 63 38.31 -12.74 8.82
C VAL A 63 37.15 -13.23 9.70
N TYR A 64 36.48 -14.31 9.30
CA TYR A 64 35.37 -14.90 10.05
C TYR A 64 35.80 -15.57 11.37
N ASP A 65 36.95 -16.25 11.38
CA ASP A 65 37.52 -16.88 12.59
C ASP A 65 37.76 -15.86 13.72
N ARG A 66 37.97 -14.58 13.39
CA ARG A 66 38.17 -13.50 14.39
C ARG A 66 36.89 -13.08 15.11
N PHE A 67 35.73 -13.31 14.49
CA PHE A 67 34.44 -12.85 15.03
C PHE A 67 33.75 -13.92 15.87
N ASP A 68 33.68 -15.16 15.37
CA ASP A 68 32.91 -16.23 16.01
C ASP A 68 33.78 -17.25 16.76
N GLY A 69 35.11 -17.27 16.53
CA GLY A 69 36.04 -18.21 17.18
C GLY A 69 35.78 -19.70 16.89
N ASP A 70 34.81 -20.01 16.04
CA ASP A 70 34.44 -21.36 15.61
C ASP A 70 35.15 -21.67 14.27
N PRO A 71 36.00 -22.71 14.20
CA PRO A 71 36.65 -23.13 12.96
C PRO A 71 35.67 -23.51 11.83
N ASN A 72 34.38 -23.67 12.15
CA ASN A 72 33.30 -23.93 11.18
C ASN A 72 32.51 -22.67 10.79
N ALA A 73 32.78 -21.52 11.42
CA ALA A 73 32.15 -20.25 11.13
C ALA A 73 32.89 -19.57 9.97
N GLY A 74 32.40 -19.79 8.74
CA GLY A 74 32.90 -19.07 7.58
C GLY A 74 32.36 -19.64 6.27
N TYR A 75 32.52 -20.94 6.02
CA TYR A 75 32.00 -21.58 4.79
C TYR A 75 31.06 -22.75 5.06
N VAL A 76 30.06 -22.87 4.19
CA VAL A 76 29.46 -24.18 3.90
C VAL A 76 30.50 -24.94 3.11
N GLY A 77 31.03 -26.04 3.67
CA GLY A 77 32.27 -26.69 3.24
C GLY A 77 32.36 -27.18 1.79
N ASN A 78 31.35 -26.94 0.95
CA ASN A 78 31.28 -27.37 -0.44
C ASN A 78 30.87 -26.28 -1.46
N THR A 79 30.59 -25.02 -1.05
CA THR A 79 30.02 -24.02 -1.98
C THR A 79 30.82 -22.73 -2.15
N ASN A 80 31.91 -22.51 -1.40
CA ASN A 80 32.63 -21.21 -1.32
C ASN A 80 31.71 -20.01 -0.98
N ILE A 81 30.48 -20.26 -0.52
CA ILE A 81 29.54 -19.22 -0.11
C ILE A 81 29.83 -18.90 1.36
N PRO A 82 30.07 -17.62 1.71
CA PRO A 82 30.25 -17.24 3.09
C PRO A 82 28.92 -17.43 3.85
N LYS A 83 28.93 -18.22 4.94
CA LYS A 83 27.74 -18.52 5.77
C LYS A 83 27.06 -17.26 6.30
N HIS A 84 27.84 -16.21 6.54
CA HIS A 84 27.38 -14.97 7.17
C HIS A 84 27.00 -13.88 6.15
N LEU A 85 27.15 -14.11 4.83
CA LEU A 85 26.72 -13.18 3.78
C LEU A 85 25.22 -13.29 3.49
N GLY A 86 24.65 -14.49 3.68
CA GLY A 86 23.23 -14.75 3.41
C GLY A 86 22.29 -13.90 4.27
N GLY A 87 22.63 -13.68 5.53
CA GLY A 87 21.82 -12.86 6.45
C GLY A 87 21.69 -11.40 6.02
N PRO A 88 22.80 -10.66 5.83
CA PRO A 88 22.78 -9.27 5.37
C PRO A 88 22.11 -9.08 4.00
N VAL A 89 22.38 -9.98 3.04
CA VAL A 89 21.74 -9.91 1.72
C VAL A 89 20.24 -10.17 1.81
N PHE A 90 19.82 -11.17 2.59
CA PHE A 90 18.41 -11.44 2.83
C PHE A 90 17.71 -10.28 3.53
N ALA A 91 18.35 -9.69 4.55
CA ALA A 91 17.82 -8.52 5.25
C ALA A 91 17.66 -7.31 4.30
N ALA A 92 18.68 -7.01 3.49
CA ALA A 92 18.60 -5.92 2.52
C ALA A 92 17.49 -6.13 1.46
N ILE A 93 17.36 -7.35 0.93
CA ILE A 93 16.28 -7.68 -0.01
C ILE A 93 14.92 -7.56 0.68
N PHE A 94 14.81 -8.01 1.93
CA PHE A 94 13.58 -7.89 2.71
C PHE A 94 13.20 -6.43 2.96
N ASP A 95 14.15 -5.58 3.35
CA ASP A 95 13.94 -4.15 3.56
C ASP A 95 13.40 -3.47 2.28
N VAL A 96 14.00 -3.78 1.12
CA VAL A 96 13.54 -3.26 -0.19
C VAL A 96 12.16 -3.81 -0.55
N ALA A 97 11.90 -5.09 -0.31
CA ALA A 97 10.59 -5.69 -0.54
C ALA A 97 9.51 -5.02 0.32
N MET A 98 9.83 -4.67 1.56
CA MET A 98 8.93 -3.94 2.45
C MET A 98 8.60 -2.55 1.91
N TRP A 99 9.56 -1.82 1.32
CA TRP A 99 9.28 -0.56 0.65
C TRP A 99 8.26 -0.74 -0.48
N LEU A 100 8.45 -1.76 -1.32
CA LEU A 100 7.53 -2.07 -2.42
C LEU A 100 6.13 -2.44 -1.91
N PHE A 101 6.02 -3.26 -0.87
CA PHE A 101 4.74 -3.62 -0.26
C PHE A 101 4.00 -2.40 0.31
N ILE A 102 4.72 -1.47 0.94
CA ILE A 102 4.13 -0.23 1.46
C ILE A 102 3.65 0.68 0.32
N LEU A 103 4.44 0.80 -0.76
CA LEU A 103 4.04 1.57 -1.95
C LEU A 103 2.82 0.96 -2.64
N LEU A 104 2.75 -0.37 -2.73
CA LEU A 104 1.57 -1.09 -3.22
C LEU A 104 0.35 -0.82 -2.34
N ALA A 105 0.49 -0.87 -1.01
CA ALA A 105 -0.60 -0.56 -0.09
C ALA A 105 -1.08 0.90 -0.19
N LEU A 106 -0.15 1.85 -0.35
CA LEU A 106 -0.46 3.27 -0.59
C LEU A 106 -1.22 3.47 -1.90
N CYS A 107 -0.73 2.89 -2.99
CA CYS A 107 -1.40 2.98 -4.29
C CYS A 107 -2.78 2.32 -4.24
N SER A 108 -2.92 1.23 -3.48
CA SER A 108 -4.20 0.53 -3.25
C SER A 108 -5.21 1.33 -2.44
N ASP A 109 -4.79 2.31 -1.65
CA ASP A 109 -5.72 3.24 -0.97
C ASP A 109 -6.16 4.40 -1.88
N LEU A 110 -5.36 4.71 -2.91
CA LEU A 110 -5.44 5.93 -3.70
C LEU A 110 -5.85 5.72 -5.17
N PHE A 111 -5.95 4.48 -5.63
CA PHE A 111 -6.23 4.12 -7.03
C PHE A 111 -7.52 4.74 -7.59
N TRP A 112 -8.54 4.91 -6.76
CA TRP A 112 -9.83 5.48 -7.16
C TRP A 112 -9.75 6.99 -7.47
N ARG A 113 -8.69 7.68 -7.02
CA ARG A 113 -8.49 9.11 -7.27
C ARG A 113 -7.42 9.40 -8.30
N PHE A 114 -6.30 8.67 -8.23
CA PHE A 114 -5.10 8.99 -8.98
C PHE A 114 -4.82 7.92 -10.03
N PRO A 115 -4.83 8.28 -11.33
CA PRO A 115 -4.59 7.32 -12.40
C PRO A 115 -3.16 6.75 -12.36
N LEU A 116 -2.19 7.49 -11.81
CA LEU A 116 -0.83 7.00 -11.62
C LEU A 116 -0.76 5.81 -10.65
N CYS A 117 -1.50 5.87 -9.54
CA CYS A 117 -1.57 4.76 -8.58
C CYS A 117 -2.18 3.51 -9.22
N ARG A 118 -3.18 3.70 -10.08
CA ARG A 118 -3.78 2.61 -10.87
C ARG A 118 -2.76 2.01 -11.84
N ALA A 119 -2.11 2.83 -12.67
CA ALA A 119 -1.10 2.35 -13.62
C ALA A 119 0.06 1.62 -12.93
N PHE A 120 0.47 2.08 -11.74
CA PHE A 120 1.47 1.38 -10.94
C PHE A 120 1.00 -0.01 -10.52
N LEU A 121 -0.23 -0.15 -10.02
CA LEU A 121 -0.80 -1.45 -9.64
C LEU A 121 -0.93 -2.39 -10.86
N GLU A 122 -1.37 -1.86 -12.00
CA GLU A 122 -1.48 -2.60 -13.27
C GLU A 122 -0.08 -3.12 -13.71
N SER A 123 0.97 -2.30 -13.57
CA SER A 123 2.36 -2.71 -13.87
C SER A 123 2.88 -3.87 -13.02
N CYS A 124 2.31 -4.09 -11.84
CA CYS A 124 2.63 -5.21 -10.96
C CYS A 124 1.81 -6.46 -11.25
N TRP A 125 1.19 -6.55 -12.44
CA TRP A 125 0.36 -7.69 -12.86
C TRP A 125 -0.80 -7.96 -11.90
N ALA A 126 -1.27 -6.92 -11.19
CA ALA A 126 -2.52 -7.01 -10.46
C ALA A 126 -3.70 -7.31 -11.42
N ASP A 127 -3.53 -7.03 -12.72
CA ASP A 127 -4.48 -7.23 -13.83
C ASP A 127 -5.02 -8.67 -14.00
N GLY A 128 -4.36 -9.70 -13.45
CA GLY A 128 -4.81 -11.11 -13.54
C GLY A 128 -6.15 -11.42 -12.83
N LEU A 129 -6.71 -10.48 -12.07
CA LEU A 129 -8.06 -10.55 -11.48
C LEU A 129 -9.18 -10.06 -12.43
N TYR A 130 -8.86 -9.55 -13.62
CA TYR A 130 -9.70 -8.58 -14.34
C TYR A 130 -10.25 -9.01 -15.71
N GLU A 131 -9.95 -10.21 -16.22
CA GLU A 131 -10.11 -10.42 -17.67
C GLU A 131 -11.56 -10.50 -18.19
N ASP A 132 -12.60 -10.63 -17.34
CA ASP A 132 -14.00 -10.65 -17.82
C ASP A 132 -15.07 -10.09 -16.87
N ARG A 133 -14.70 -9.52 -15.72
CA ARG A 133 -15.68 -9.01 -14.74
C ARG A 133 -15.62 -7.49 -14.66
N LYS A 134 -16.80 -6.84 -14.67
CA LYS A 134 -16.92 -5.40 -14.38
C LYS A 134 -16.10 -5.12 -13.11
N TYR A 135 -15.19 -4.13 -13.18
CA TYR A 135 -14.33 -3.64 -12.08
C TYR A 135 -15.04 -3.63 -10.70
N MET A 136 -16.34 -3.40 -10.73
CA MET A 136 -17.31 -3.40 -9.63
C MET A 136 -17.28 -4.60 -8.65
N ASP A 137 -16.95 -5.82 -9.09
CA ASP A 137 -16.92 -7.01 -8.22
C ASP A 137 -15.53 -7.32 -7.64
N ILE A 138 -14.48 -6.83 -8.29
CA ILE A 138 -13.08 -7.10 -7.93
C ILE A 138 -12.61 -6.21 -6.77
N GLU A 139 -13.20 -5.02 -6.64
CA GLU A 139 -12.84 -4.03 -5.60
C GLU A 139 -12.94 -4.58 -4.18
N PHE A 140 -13.92 -5.42 -3.86
CA PHE A 140 -14.07 -5.97 -2.49
C PHE A 140 -12.91 -6.89 -2.12
N TYR A 141 -12.55 -7.79 -3.04
CA TYR A 141 -11.40 -8.68 -2.88
C TYR A 141 -10.10 -7.89 -2.80
N PHE A 142 -9.98 -6.85 -3.62
CA PHE A 142 -8.82 -5.96 -3.62
C PHE A 142 -8.65 -5.19 -2.30
N LEU A 143 -9.74 -4.61 -1.75
CA LEU A 143 -9.71 -3.94 -0.44
C LEU A 143 -9.31 -4.90 0.68
N THR A 144 -9.83 -6.13 0.64
CA THR A 144 -9.53 -7.16 1.62
C THR A 144 -8.07 -7.62 1.51
N ALA A 145 -7.57 -7.84 0.30
CA ALA A 145 -6.17 -8.18 0.05
C ALA A 145 -5.22 -7.07 0.53
N ASN A 146 -5.55 -5.81 0.26
CA ASN A 146 -4.79 -4.67 0.76
C ASN A 146 -4.80 -4.60 2.30
N ALA A 147 -5.92 -4.93 2.95
CA ALA A 147 -5.96 -5.04 4.42
C ALA A 147 -5.01 -6.13 4.95
N PHE A 148 -4.96 -7.30 4.31
CA PHE A 148 -4.01 -8.35 4.66
C PHE A 148 -2.56 -7.95 4.39
N LEU A 149 -2.28 -7.25 3.30
CA LEU A 149 -0.95 -6.70 3.02
C LEU A 149 -0.53 -5.73 4.12
N LYS A 150 -1.43 -4.86 4.57
CA LYS A 150 -1.16 -3.95 5.70
C LYS A 150 -0.96 -4.70 7.01
N LEU A 151 -1.73 -5.75 7.28
CA LEU A 151 -1.50 -6.62 8.45
C LEU A 151 -0.14 -7.30 8.40
N PHE A 152 0.30 -7.73 7.21
CA PHE A 152 1.65 -8.24 7.01
C PHE A 152 2.71 -7.17 7.31
N ILE A 153 2.51 -5.94 6.81
CA ILE A 153 3.40 -4.80 7.11
C ILE A 153 3.44 -4.50 8.61
N VAL A 154 2.30 -4.53 9.29
CA VAL A 154 2.19 -4.39 10.75
C VAL A 154 2.99 -5.48 11.45
N ALA A 155 2.83 -6.75 11.06
CA ALA A 155 3.54 -7.85 11.69
C ALA A 155 5.06 -7.77 11.45
N ALA A 156 5.48 -7.49 10.22
CA ALA A 156 6.89 -7.36 9.85
C ALA A 156 7.56 -6.18 10.55
N THR A 157 6.92 -5.00 10.55
CA THR A 157 7.42 -3.80 11.22
C THR A 157 7.39 -3.97 12.75
N GLY A 158 6.35 -4.62 13.27
CA GLY A 158 6.19 -4.94 14.68
C GLY A 158 7.26 -5.91 15.17
N ALA A 159 7.67 -6.90 14.37
CA ALA A 159 8.77 -7.80 14.72
C ALA A 159 10.09 -7.03 14.94
N GLN A 160 10.29 -5.94 14.19
CA GLN A 160 11.47 -5.08 14.32
C GLN A 160 11.50 -4.27 15.62
N THR A 161 10.38 -4.18 16.37
CA THR A 161 10.36 -3.54 17.69
C THR A 161 11.11 -4.34 18.76
N PHE A 162 11.18 -5.66 18.60
CA PHE A 162 11.80 -6.56 19.57
C PHE A 162 13.25 -6.90 19.19
N THR A 163 13.61 -6.81 17.91
CA THR A 163 14.98 -7.00 17.42
C THR A 163 15.77 -5.70 17.60
N GLY A 164 16.21 -5.42 18.83
CA GLY A 164 17.03 -4.23 19.09
C GLY A 164 16.90 -3.62 20.48
N ILE A 165 16.18 -4.23 21.42
CA ILE A 165 16.16 -3.79 22.82
C ILE A 165 17.55 -4.01 23.42
N LYS A 166 18.43 -3.01 23.27
CA LYS A 166 19.67 -2.86 24.04
C LYS A 166 19.35 -1.87 25.17
N PRO A 167 19.22 -2.33 26.44
CA PRO A 167 19.00 -1.41 27.54
C PRO A 167 20.24 -0.52 27.71
N ASN A 168 20.00 0.78 27.88
CA ASN A 168 20.96 1.85 28.15
C ASN A 168 21.97 2.16 27.03
N GLN A 169 21.60 3.08 26.13
CA GLN A 169 22.58 3.90 25.41
C GLN A 169 22.58 5.33 25.97
N PRO A 170 23.74 5.92 26.28
CA PRO A 170 23.87 7.22 26.96
C PRO A 170 23.62 8.47 26.09
N ASP A 171 23.24 8.31 24.81
CA ASP A 171 23.02 9.42 23.87
C ASP A 171 21.59 9.42 23.31
N PRO A 172 21.02 10.59 22.95
CA PRO A 172 19.74 10.68 22.25
C PRO A 172 19.91 10.24 20.78
N LYS A 173 20.15 8.95 20.56
CA LYS A 173 20.08 8.35 19.23
C LYS A 173 18.63 7.99 18.92
N ILE A 174 18.23 8.22 17.68
CA ILE A 174 16.88 7.95 17.18
C ILE A 174 16.49 6.51 17.51
N ASP A 175 15.52 6.34 18.41
CA ASP A 175 15.04 5.05 18.88
C ASP A 175 14.16 4.40 17.80
N THR A 176 14.82 3.66 16.90
CA THR A 176 14.19 2.99 15.78
C THR A 176 13.19 1.92 16.25
N PRO A 177 13.48 1.08 17.25
CA PRO A 177 12.49 0.19 17.87
C PRO A 177 11.22 0.90 18.36
N LEU A 178 11.35 2.05 19.03
CA LEU A 178 10.20 2.84 19.48
C LEU A 178 9.41 3.43 18.30
N PHE A 179 10.09 3.90 17.26
CA PHE A 179 9.45 4.36 16.02
C PHE A 179 8.73 3.22 15.30
N CYS A 180 9.30 2.02 15.25
CA CYS A 180 8.64 0.81 14.73
C CYS A 180 7.35 0.55 15.50
N LEU A 181 7.34 0.71 16.83
CA LEU A 181 6.17 0.47 17.67
C LEU A 181 5.06 1.46 17.35
N TYR A 182 5.38 2.75 17.25
CA TYR A 182 4.39 3.77 16.87
C TYR A 182 3.84 3.54 15.46
N ALA A 183 4.71 3.28 14.48
CA ALA A 183 4.29 2.99 13.11
C ALA A 183 3.35 1.77 13.05
N THR A 184 3.67 0.72 13.81
CA THR A 184 2.87 -0.51 13.90
C THR A 184 1.50 -0.25 14.51
N LEU A 185 1.44 0.45 15.65
CA LEU A 185 0.17 0.76 16.34
C LEU A 185 -0.72 1.66 15.50
N CYS A 186 -0.16 2.72 14.92
CA CYS A 186 -0.90 3.65 14.06
C CYS A 186 -1.47 2.91 12.84
N LEU A 187 -0.65 2.12 12.13
CA LEU A 187 -1.11 1.36 10.98
C LEU A 187 -2.17 0.33 11.37
N ALA A 188 -1.94 -0.47 12.42
CA ALA A 188 -2.87 -1.49 12.87
C ALA A 188 -4.26 -0.94 13.20
N ILE A 189 -4.31 0.18 13.95
CA ILE A 189 -5.57 0.84 14.30
C ILE A 189 -6.23 1.44 13.05
N SER A 190 -5.45 2.00 12.12
CA SER A 190 -5.99 2.65 10.93
C SER A 190 -6.67 1.68 9.94
N ILE A 191 -6.27 0.40 9.90
CA ILE A 191 -6.77 -0.60 8.95
C ILE A 191 -8.31 -0.72 8.96
N PRO A 192 -8.98 -1.04 10.08
CA PRO A 192 -10.44 -1.20 10.09
C PRO A 192 -11.18 0.08 9.66
N PHE A 193 -10.74 1.25 10.11
CA PHE A 193 -11.36 2.53 9.72
C PHE A 193 -11.15 2.86 8.25
N THR A 194 -9.99 2.51 7.69
CA THR A 194 -9.68 2.72 6.27
C THR A 194 -10.55 1.83 5.38
N ILE A 195 -10.76 0.57 5.77
CA ILE A 195 -11.66 -0.34 5.07
C ILE A 195 -13.08 0.24 5.04
N ILE A 196 -13.59 0.67 6.20
CA ILE A 196 -14.93 1.28 6.31
C ILE A 196 -15.02 2.54 5.43
N ALA A 197 -14.01 3.42 5.49
CA ALA A 197 -13.98 4.64 4.69
C ALA A 197 -13.97 4.35 3.18
N LEU A 198 -13.17 3.39 2.73
CA LEU A 198 -13.10 2.97 1.33
C LEU A 198 -14.41 2.33 0.86
N PHE A 199 -15.11 1.57 1.71
CA PHE A 199 -16.46 1.07 1.38
C PHE A 199 -17.44 2.20 1.08
N TYR A 200 -17.47 3.24 1.91
CA TYR A 200 -18.34 4.39 1.67
C TYR A 200 -17.94 5.18 0.41
N ILE A 201 -16.65 5.39 0.18
CA ILE A 201 -16.15 6.14 -0.98
C ILE A 201 -16.46 5.40 -2.28
N LEU A 202 -16.12 4.11 -2.36
CA LEU A 202 -16.36 3.30 -3.55
C LEU A 202 -17.87 3.12 -3.77
N GLY A 203 -18.66 2.91 -2.71
CA GLY A 203 -20.11 2.86 -2.82
C GLY A 203 -20.75 4.14 -3.39
N ASP A 204 -20.23 5.32 -3.01
CA ASP A 204 -20.67 6.60 -3.57
C ASP A 204 -20.30 6.74 -5.05
N LEU A 205 -19.07 6.35 -5.43
CA LEU A 205 -18.61 6.35 -6.83
C LEU A 205 -19.48 5.44 -7.70
N LYS A 206 -19.80 4.22 -7.25
CA LYS A 206 -20.69 3.29 -7.96
C LYS A 206 -22.08 3.89 -8.19
N ARG A 207 -22.63 4.56 -7.17
CA ARG A 207 -23.94 5.20 -7.27
C ARG A 207 -23.91 6.36 -8.28
N LEU A 208 -22.80 7.09 -8.40
CA LEU A 208 -22.63 8.15 -9.38
C LEU A 208 -22.51 7.60 -10.81
N GLU A 209 -21.72 6.56 -11.02
CA GLU A 209 -21.59 5.88 -12.32
C GLU A 209 -22.93 5.35 -12.82
N TYR A 210 -23.66 4.61 -11.98
CA TYR A 210 -24.97 4.09 -12.33
C TYR A 210 -25.98 5.20 -12.73
N LYS A 211 -25.95 6.34 -12.04
CA LYS A 211 -26.79 7.49 -12.40
C LYS A 211 -26.38 8.11 -13.74
N ASN A 212 -25.10 8.12 -14.07
CA ASN A 212 -24.61 8.63 -15.33
C ASN A 212 -24.97 7.70 -16.49
N GLU A 213 -24.86 6.39 -16.29
CA GLU A 213 -25.29 5.38 -17.27
C GLU A 213 -26.79 5.49 -17.56
N LEU A 214 -27.64 5.61 -16.53
CA LEU A 214 -29.07 5.81 -16.70
C LEU A 214 -29.39 7.08 -17.49
N LYS A 215 -28.73 8.20 -17.16
CA LYS A 215 -28.92 9.46 -17.91
C LYS A 215 -28.50 9.32 -19.37
N ALA A 216 -27.37 8.69 -19.64
CA ALA A 216 -26.90 8.44 -21.00
C ALA A 216 -27.88 7.55 -21.78
N ALA A 217 -28.44 6.52 -21.14
CA ALA A 217 -29.47 5.66 -21.73
C ALA A 217 -30.77 6.43 -22.03
N GLU A 218 -31.23 7.28 -21.12
CA GLU A 218 -32.40 8.14 -21.33
C GLU A 218 -32.18 9.15 -22.48
N GLU A 219 -31.00 9.76 -22.56
CA GLU A 219 -30.64 10.68 -23.64
C GLU A 219 -30.55 9.97 -24.98
N ALA A 220 -29.96 8.78 -25.03
CA ALA A 220 -29.93 7.93 -26.22
C ALA A 220 -31.34 7.51 -26.66
N ALA A 221 -32.23 7.16 -25.73
CA ALA A 221 -33.62 6.83 -26.01
C ALA A 221 -34.39 8.03 -26.57
N LYS A 222 -34.22 9.22 -25.97
CA LYS A 222 -34.82 10.48 -26.46
C LYS A 222 -34.30 10.85 -27.85
N ALA A 223 -33.01 10.65 -28.13
CA ALA A 223 -32.42 10.89 -29.44
C ALA A 223 -32.98 9.93 -30.50
N LYS A 224 -33.09 8.63 -30.19
CA LYS A 224 -33.73 7.63 -31.07
C LYS A 224 -35.20 7.95 -31.33
N ALA A 225 -35.95 8.36 -30.32
CA ALA A 225 -37.36 8.76 -30.47
C ALA A 225 -37.52 9.98 -31.38
N LYS A 226 -36.67 11.01 -31.21
CA LYS A 226 -36.66 12.19 -32.09
C LYS A 226 -36.29 11.84 -33.53
N ALA A 227 -35.30 10.98 -33.74
CA ALA A 227 -34.91 10.51 -35.07
C ALA A 227 -36.06 9.76 -35.77
N LYS A 228 -36.74 8.87 -35.03
CA LYS A 228 -37.91 8.12 -35.55
C LYS A 228 -39.08 9.04 -35.88
N ALA A 229 -39.36 10.05 -35.06
CA ALA A 229 -40.40 11.04 -35.33
C ALA A 229 -40.09 11.86 -36.59
N LYS A 230 -38.84 12.29 -36.77
CA LYS A 230 -38.40 13.04 -37.96
C LYS A 230 -38.46 12.21 -39.24
N ALA A 231 -38.11 10.92 -39.17
CA ALA A 231 -38.25 9.99 -40.29
C ALA A 231 -39.72 9.77 -40.67
N LYS A 232 -40.61 9.66 -39.68
CA LYS A 232 -42.05 9.48 -39.91
C LYS A 232 -42.72 10.73 -40.51
N ALA A 233 -42.30 11.92 -40.09
CA ALA A 233 -42.78 13.19 -40.66
C ALA A 233 -42.38 13.33 -42.14
N LYS A 234 -41.11 13.06 -42.47
CA LYS A 234 -40.64 13.06 -43.87
C LYS A 234 -41.34 12.04 -44.77
N ALA A 235 -41.79 10.93 -44.21
CA ALA A 235 -42.52 9.91 -44.96
C ALA A 235 -43.99 10.30 -45.23
N ALA A 236 -44.56 11.21 -44.43
CA ALA A 236 -45.94 11.68 -44.59
C ALA A 236 -46.08 12.87 -45.56
N GLU A 237 -44.97 13.52 -45.93
CA GLU A 237 -44.91 14.62 -46.92
C GLU A 237 -44.70 14.13 -48.37
N LYS A 238 -44.54 12.81 -48.57
CA LYS A 238 -44.47 12.17 -49.89
C LYS A 238 -45.79 11.48 -50.22
#